data_AF-A0A1E1WWW6-F1
#
_entry.id   AF-A0A1E1WWW6-F1
#
_cell.length_a   1.000
_cell.length_b   1.000
_cell.length_c   1.000
_cell.angle_alpha   90.00
_cell.angle_beta   90.00
_cell.angle_gamma   90.00
#
_symmetry.space_group_name_H-M   'P 1'
#
loop_
_entity.id
_entity.type
_entity.pdbx_description
1 polymer ?
#
loop_
_entity_poly.entity_id
_entity_poly.type
_entity_poly.pdbx_seq_one_letter_code
_entity_poly.pdbx_strand_id
1 'polypeptide(L)'
;MQQTVHCLCPRGSVAYIFKHRQPQLKGSNPHATPSVLRYAFACSPLSRLRCQRKEPCRLFTVRKRPDVEEVNASTLCQCPRGWHCPGKHTEAVPGPRYDRVRTYSAYCTAPDH
;
A
#
# COMPACT_ATOMS: atom_id res chain seq x y z
N MET A 1 -5.71 16.99 -1.05
CA MET A 1 -6.50 15.74 -0.89
C MET A 1 -7.32 15.89 0.37
N GLN A 2 -8.60 15.51 0.34
CA GLN A 2 -9.48 15.56 1.51
C GLN A 2 -9.86 14.14 1.89
N GLN A 3 -9.59 13.75 3.14
CA GLN A 3 -9.94 12.44 3.69
C GLN A 3 -10.89 12.63 4.87
N THR A 4 -12.03 11.95 4.84
CA THR A 4 -13.02 11.95 5.93
C THR A 4 -13.04 10.58 6.57
N VAL A 5 -12.90 10.54 7.90
CA VAL A 5 -12.93 9.30 8.69
C VAL A 5 -14.33 9.09 9.24
N HIS A 6 -15.01 8.03 8.81
CA HIS A 6 -16.36 7.69 9.28
C HIS A 6 -16.36 6.73 10.48
N CYS A 7 -15.33 5.89 10.59
CA CYS A 7 -15.15 4.92 11.67
C CYS A 7 -13.67 4.52 11.79
N LEU A 8 -13.31 3.94 12.94
CA LEU A 8 -11.97 3.42 13.20
C LEU A 8 -11.91 1.91 12.91
N CYS A 9 -10.82 1.45 12.30
CA CYS A 9 -10.63 0.01 12.08
C CYS A 9 -10.35 -0.71 13.42
N PRO A 10 -10.81 -1.97 13.57
CA PRO A 10 -10.42 -2.81 14.70
C PRO A 10 -8.90 -3.00 14.80
N ARG A 11 -8.41 -3.30 16.01
CA ARG A 11 -6.98 -3.60 16.22
C ARG A 11 -6.55 -4.78 15.34
N GLY A 12 -5.39 -4.66 14.71
CA GLY A 12 -4.87 -5.69 13.80
C GLY A 12 -5.58 -5.76 12.45
N SER A 13 -6.28 -4.70 12.04
CA SER A 13 -6.85 -4.58 10.70
C SER A 13 -6.05 -3.61 9.83
N VAL A 14 -6.14 -3.79 8.51
CA VAL A 14 -5.57 -2.92 7.49
C VAL A 14 -6.69 -2.30 6.65
N ALA A 15 -6.54 -1.02 6.29
CA ALA A 15 -7.47 -0.36 5.40
C ALA A 15 -7.19 -0.71 3.92
N TYR A 16 -8.23 -0.95 3.13
CA TYR A 16 -8.12 -1.21 1.70
C TYR A 16 -9.21 -0.47 0.92
N ILE A 17 -8.96 -0.19 -0.36
CA ILE A 17 -9.94 0.44 -1.24
C ILE A 17 -11.05 -0.57 -1.53
N PHE A 18 -12.29 -0.22 -1.18
CA PHE A 18 -13.45 -1.09 -1.34
C PHE A 18 -14.33 -0.68 -2.52
N LYS A 19 -14.56 0.63 -2.72
CA LYS A 19 -15.45 1.14 -3.78
C LYS A 19 -14.94 2.48 -4.31
N HIS A 20 -15.19 2.75 -5.59
CA HIS A 20 -15.11 4.08 -6.16
C HIS A 20 -16.51 4.52 -6.59
N ARG A 21 -16.86 5.79 -6.37
CA ARG A 21 -18.11 6.39 -6.84
C ARG A 21 -17.78 7.67 -7.60
N GLN A 22 -18.25 7.75 -8.84
CA GLN A 22 -18.36 9.01 -9.55
C GLN A 22 -19.73 9.60 -9.23
N PRO A 23 -19.82 10.81 -8.65
CA PRO A 23 -21.12 11.43 -8.45
C PRO A 23 -21.79 11.59 -9.82
N GLN A 24 -22.98 11.00 -10.01
CA GLN A 24 -23.77 11.24 -11.21
C GLN A 24 -24.12 12.72 -11.26
N LEU A 25 -23.80 13.39 -12.38
CA LEU A 25 -24.36 14.71 -12.69
C LEU A 25 -25.87 14.55 -12.84
N LYS A 26 -26.63 14.75 -11.76
CA LYS A 26 -28.06 15.00 -11.85
C LYS A 26 -28.23 16.46 -12.28
N GLY A 27 -28.43 16.67 -13.57
CA GLY A 27 -28.76 17.97 -14.15
C GLY A 27 -27.74 18.40 -15.20
N SER A 28 -28.25 18.64 -16.41
CA SER A 28 -27.57 19.19 -17.58
C SER A 28 -27.16 20.66 -17.36
N ASN A 29 -26.37 20.95 -16.33
CA ASN A 29 -25.81 22.27 -16.13
C ASN A 29 -24.42 22.32 -16.79
N PRO A 30 -24.22 23.08 -17.87
CA PRO A 30 -22.92 23.22 -18.54
C PRO A 30 -21.87 23.94 -17.68
N HIS A 31 -22.23 24.40 -16.48
CA HIS A 31 -21.33 24.94 -15.46
C HIS A 31 -21.09 24.01 -14.26
N ALA A 32 -21.56 22.75 -14.31
CA ALA A 32 -21.32 21.80 -13.24
C ALA A 32 -19.83 21.43 -13.15
N THR A 33 -19.22 21.70 -11.99
CA THR A 33 -17.86 21.29 -11.64
C THR A 33 -17.64 19.79 -11.91
N PRO A 34 -16.44 19.38 -12.38
CA PRO A 34 -16.16 17.98 -12.69
C PRO A 34 -16.47 17.09 -11.49
N SER A 35 -17.17 15.98 -11.74
CA SER A 35 -17.56 15.02 -10.72
C SER A 35 -16.32 14.44 -10.04
N VAL A 36 -16.02 14.91 -8.82
CA VAL A 36 -14.84 14.48 -8.07
C VAL A 36 -15.00 13.00 -7.70
N LEU A 37 -14.07 12.16 -8.18
CA LEU A 37 -14.05 10.74 -7.89
C LEU A 37 -13.83 10.50 -6.39
N ARG A 38 -14.73 9.75 -5.77
CA ARG A 38 -14.64 9.40 -4.33
C ARG A 38 -14.25 7.94 -4.17
N TYR A 39 -13.20 7.70 -3.38
CA TYR A 39 -12.77 6.36 -2.98
C TYR A 39 -13.25 6.08 -1.55
N ALA A 40 -13.92 4.94 -1.37
CA ALA A 40 -14.33 4.44 -0.07
C ALA A 40 -13.39 3.31 0.36
N PHE A 41 -12.98 3.35 1.63
CA PHE A 41 -12.10 2.38 2.25
C PHE A 41 -12.86 1.52 3.25
N ALA A 42 -12.46 0.26 3.38
CA ALA A 42 -12.96 -0.68 4.39
C ALA A 42 -11.78 -1.28 5.18
N CYS A 43 -12.09 -2.01 6.24
CA CYS A 43 -11.09 -2.65 7.10
C CYS A 43 -11.06 -4.16 6.85
N SER A 44 -9.87 -4.73 6.72
CA SER A 44 -9.66 -6.19 6.60
C SER A 44 -8.77 -6.67 7.75
N PRO A 45 -9.10 -7.78 8.43
CA PRO A 45 -8.23 -8.35 9.46
C PRO A 45 -6.90 -8.82 8.85
N LEU A 46 -5.79 -8.51 9.52
CA LEU A 46 -4.46 -8.94 9.08
C LEU A 46 -4.30 -10.44 9.37
N SER A 47 -4.37 -11.27 8.32
CA SER A 47 -4.14 -12.71 8.44
C SER A 47 -2.64 -13.02 8.47
N ARG A 48 -2.27 -14.08 9.19
CA ARG A 48 -0.88 -14.57 9.25
C ARG A 48 -0.64 -15.56 8.12
N LEU A 49 -0.42 -15.07 6.91
CA LEU A 49 -0.02 -15.90 5.77
C LEU A 49 1.47 -16.25 5.89
N ARG A 50 1.85 -17.52 5.71
CA ARG A 50 3.26 -17.93 5.65
C ARG A 50 3.80 -17.74 4.24
N CYS A 51 5.06 -17.32 4.14
CA CYS A 51 5.68 -17.12 2.85
C CYS A 51 5.91 -18.44 2.10
N GLN A 52 5.54 -18.47 0.82
CA GLN A 52 5.97 -19.44 -0.17
C GLN A 52 7.46 -19.29 -0.48
N ARG A 53 8.08 -20.38 -0.97
CA ARG A 53 9.51 -20.38 -1.26
C ARG A 53 9.84 -19.33 -2.32
N LYS A 54 10.79 -18.44 -1.99
CA LYS A 54 11.28 -17.34 -2.86
C LYS A 54 10.23 -16.29 -3.23
N GLU A 55 9.07 -16.26 -2.58
CA GLU A 55 8.14 -15.15 -2.78
C GLU A 55 8.59 -13.90 -1.99
N PRO A 56 8.23 -12.69 -2.45
CA PRO A 56 8.50 -11.48 -1.68
C PRO A 56 7.65 -11.46 -0.40
N CYS A 57 8.28 -11.11 0.72
CA CYS A 57 7.61 -10.97 2.00
C CYS A 57 7.03 -9.58 2.23
N ARG A 58 7.57 -8.57 1.54
CA ARG A 58 7.11 -7.18 1.62
C ARG A 58 7.40 -6.44 0.32
N LEU A 59 6.48 -5.57 -0.08
CA LEU A 59 6.65 -4.66 -1.21
C LEU A 59 6.74 -3.22 -0.70
N PHE A 60 7.63 -2.44 -1.28
CA PHE A 60 7.74 -1.01 -1.02
C PHE A 60 7.41 -0.23 -2.28
N THR A 61 6.70 0.89 -2.10
CA THR A 61 6.47 1.88 -3.13
C THR A 61 7.03 3.21 -2.61
N VAL A 62 8.14 3.66 -3.20
CA VAL A 62 8.85 4.85 -2.78
C VAL A 62 8.59 5.96 -3.77
N ARG A 63 7.98 7.05 -3.32
CA ARG A 63 7.78 8.26 -4.11
C ARG A 63 8.75 9.33 -3.64
N LYS A 64 9.63 9.79 -4.53
CA LYS A 64 10.55 10.90 -4.24
C LYS A 64 9.79 12.23 -4.24
N ARG A 65 9.78 12.92 -3.10
CA ARG A 65 9.44 14.34 -2.98
C ARG A 65 10.74 15.14 -2.80
N PRO A 66 10.74 16.47 -3.01
CA PRO A 66 11.97 17.28 -2.97
C PRO A 66 12.78 17.11 -1.67
N ASP A 67 12.10 17.02 -0.52
CA ASP A 67 12.76 17.02 0.79
C ASP A 67 12.65 15.68 1.55
N VAL A 68 11.74 14.78 1.12
CA VAL A 68 11.43 13.53 1.82
C VAL A 68 11.08 12.40 0.85
N GLU A 69 11.36 11.16 1.26
CA GLU A 69 10.85 9.97 0.58
C GLU A 69 9.54 9.52 1.22
N GLU A 70 8.45 9.58 0.46
CA GLU A 70 7.17 9.01 0.87
C GLU A 70 7.20 7.51 0.55
N VAL A 71 7.19 6.68 1.59
CA VAL A 71 7.31 5.22 1.46
C VAL A 71 6.02 4.55 1.91
N ASN A 72 5.43 3.77 1.01
CA ASN A 72 4.35 2.84 1.36
C ASN A 72 4.90 1.42 1.41
N ALA A 73 4.56 0.67 2.46
CA ALA A 73 5.03 -0.70 2.68
C ALA A 73 3.86 -1.66 2.83
N SER A 74 3.80 -2.67 1.97
CA SER A 74 2.78 -3.71 1.97
C SER A 74 3.41 -5.04 2.38
N THR A 75 3.13 -5.49 3.61
CA THR A 75 3.57 -6.82 4.06
C THR A 75 2.66 -7.89 3.46
N LEU A 76 3.25 -8.88 2.81
CA LEU A 76 2.53 -9.93 2.07
C LEU A 76 2.38 -11.21 2.89
N CYS A 77 3.45 -11.61 3.58
CA CYS A 77 3.51 -12.87 4.32
C CYS A 77 4.55 -12.81 5.45
N GLN A 78 4.54 -13.81 6.31
CA GLN A 78 5.49 -14.01 7.41
C GLN A 78 6.55 -15.03 7.00
N CYS A 79 7.82 -14.63 7.13
CA CYS A 79 8.95 -15.50 6.84
C CYS A 79 8.98 -16.73 7.75
N PRO A 80 9.57 -17.86 7.27
CA PRO A 80 9.74 -19.05 8.09
C PRO A 80 10.64 -18.78 9.31
N ARG A 81 10.63 -19.69 10.29
CA ARG A 81 11.43 -19.53 11.52
C ARG A 81 12.91 -19.32 11.20
N GLY A 82 13.52 -18.37 11.89
CA GLY A 82 14.92 -17.97 11.69
C GLY A 82 15.11 -16.95 10.57
N TRP A 83 14.19 -16.85 9.61
CA TRP A 83 14.27 -15.88 8.53
C TRP A 83 13.56 -14.59 8.91
N HIS A 84 14.08 -13.46 8.45
CA HIS A 84 13.47 -12.15 8.67
C HIS A 84 13.08 -11.50 7.36
N CYS A 85 12.09 -10.60 7.42
CA CYS A 85 11.67 -9.81 6.27
C CYS A 85 12.26 -8.40 6.40
N PRO A 86 13.01 -7.90 5.40
CA PRO A 86 13.61 -6.56 5.43
C PRO A 86 12.64 -5.45 5.83
N GLY A 87 13.11 -4.56 6.71
CA GLY A 87 12.33 -3.46 7.27
C GLY A 87 12.29 -2.22 6.37
N LYS A 88 13.34 -2.05 5.56
CA LYS A 88 13.58 -0.86 4.75
C LYS A 88 13.70 -1.21 3.27
N HIS A 89 13.32 -0.26 2.42
CA HIS A 89 13.43 -0.43 0.96
C HIS A 89 14.89 -0.51 0.47
N THR A 90 15.84 0.02 1.25
CA THR A 90 17.28 -0.02 0.96
C THR A 90 17.89 -1.43 1.04
N GLU A 91 17.23 -2.33 1.77
CA GLU A 91 17.60 -3.75 1.92
C GLU A 91 16.85 -4.64 0.90
N ALA A 92 16.02 -4.03 0.04
CA ALA A 92 15.15 -4.72 -0.89
C ALA A 92 15.63 -4.64 -2.34
N VAL A 93 15.18 -5.56 -3.17
CA VAL A 93 15.53 -5.60 -4.59
C VAL A 93 14.76 -4.50 -5.33
N PRO A 94 15.44 -3.60 -6.05
CA PRO A 94 14.76 -2.54 -6.79
C PRO A 94 13.97 -3.11 -7.97
N GLY A 95 12.72 -2.69 -8.09
CA GLY A 95 11.84 -2.98 -9.19
C GLY A 95 11.75 -1.84 -10.22
N PRO A 96 10.73 -1.89 -11.09
CA PRO A 96 10.48 -0.85 -12.08
C PRO A 96 10.23 0.52 -11.44
N ARG A 97 10.56 1.56 -12.22
CA ARG A 97 10.32 2.95 -11.88
C ARG A 97 9.22 3.51 -12.77
N TYR A 98 8.22 4.10 -12.15
CA TYR A 98 7.11 4.80 -12.78
C TYR A 98 7.21 6.29 -12.41
N ASP A 99 7.81 7.09 -13.29
CA ASP A 99 8.03 8.53 -13.06
C ASP A 99 8.80 8.82 -11.74
N ARG A 100 8.15 9.43 -10.74
CA ARG A 100 8.72 9.74 -9.42
C ARG A 100 8.54 8.62 -8.40
N VAL A 101 7.94 7.50 -8.80
CA VAL A 101 7.65 6.34 -7.96
C VAL A 101 8.55 5.18 -8.37
N ARG A 102 9.16 4.48 -7.40
CA ARG A 102 9.91 3.24 -7.63
C ARG A 102 9.40 2.16 -6.70
N THR A 103 9.26 0.94 -7.22
CA THR A 103 8.89 -0.21 -6.40
C THR A 103 10.14 -0.97 -5.94
N TYR A 104 10.05 -1.64 -4.80
CA TYR A 104 11.08 -2.55 -4.29
C TYR A 104 10.44 -3.80 -3.72
N SER A 105 11.09 -4.94 -3.89
CA SER A 105 10.64 -6.25 -3.44
C SER A 105 11.61 -6.79 -2.39
N ALA A 106 11.13 -6.94 -1.16
CA ALA A 106 11.90 -7.58 -0.09
C ALA A 106 11.57 -9.07 -0.03
N TYR A 107 12.61 -9.87 0.13
CA TYR A 107 12.53 -11.32 0.25
C TYR A 107 13.01 -11.73 1.64
N CYS A 108 12.58 -12.91 2.09
CA CYS A 108 13.08 -13.45 3.35
C CYS A 108 14.59 -13.62 3.29
N THR A 109 15.29 -13.08 4.28
CA THR A 109 16.73 -13.16 4.45
C THR A 109 17.06 -14.03 5.66
N ALA A 110 18.13 -14.81 5.56
CA ALA A 110 18.67 -15.55 6.69
C ALA A 110 19.15 -14.56 7.76
N PRO A 111 19.19 -14.93 9.04
CA PRO A 111 19.79 -14.09 10.05
C PRO A 111 21.31 -14.00 9.78
N ASP A 112 21.90 -12.81 9.94
CA ASP A 112 23.35 -12.67 9.90
C ASP A 112 23.94 -13.50 11.05
N HIS A 113 24.89 -14.38 10.71
CA HIS A 113 25.65 -15.20 11.66
C HIS A 113 26.82 -14.42 12.23
#